data_AF-G8QPQ2-F1
#
_entry.id   AF-G8QPQ2-F1
#
_cell.length_a   1.000
_cell.length_b   1.000
_cell.length_c   1.000
_cell.angle_alpha   90.00
_cell.angle_beta   90.00
_cell.angle_gamma   90.00
#
_symmetry.space_group_name_H-M   'P 1'
#
loop_
_entity.id
_entity.type
_entity.pdbx_description
1 polymer ?
#
loop_
_entity_poly.entity_id
_entity_poly.type
_entity_poly.pdbx_seq_one_letter_code
_entity_poly.pdbx_strand_id
1 'polypeptide(L)'
;MGLILAAVQLAAQAGGMYRCGNTFSDKPCPEGRELKHYASGTIHQDGGGPKELGAQLCRDRFVEHFRIENPERVRIHQVSGGQSDIIAYGASRQTTARTFQVEVMVRNAYGVFLGPEIYRCHTTDDGRRLLRYAR
;
A
#
# COMPACT_ATOMS: atom_id res chain seq x y z
N MET A 1 -58.06 -6.28 13.71
CA MET A 1 -56.72 -6.37 14.35
C MET A 1 -55.70 -6.62 13.27
N GLY A 2 -54.97 -5.59 12.85
CA GLY A 2 -53.90 -5.70 11.85
C GLY A 2 -52.57 -5.31 12.49
N LEU A 3 -51.65 -6.27 12.61
CA LEU A 3 -50.28 -6.05 13.07
C LEU A 3 -49.47 -5.40 11.94
N ILE A 4 -49.05 -4.14 12.14
CA ILE A 4 -48.08 -3.48 11.27
C ILE A 4 -46.67 -3.83 11.80
N LEU A 5 -45.95 -4.69 11.08
CA LEU A 5 -44.53 -4.93 11.31
C LEU A 5 -43.73 -3.70 10.83
N ALA A 6 -43.24 -2.89 11.77
CA ALA A 6 -42.23 -1.87 11.50
C ALA A 6 -40.84 -2.52 11.54
N ALA A 7 -40.30 -2.87 10.36
CA ALA A 7 -38.91 -3.29 10.22
C ALA A 7 -37.99 -2.07 10.39
N VAL A 8 -37.46 -1.88 11.59
CA VAL A 8 -36.44 -0.86 11.88
C VAL A 8 -35.13 -1.35 11.28
N GLN A 9 -34.80 -0.86 10.08
CA GLN A 9 -33.49 -1.06 9.48
C GLN A 9 -32.47 -0.23 10.27
N LEU A 10 -31.82 -0.83 11.28
CA LEU A 10 -30.59 -0.26 11.83
C LEU A 10 -29.52 -0.39 10.75
N ALA A 11 -29.29 0.71 10.03
CA ALA A 11 -28.06 0.89 9.26
C ALA A 11 -26.88 0.77 10.23
N ALA A 12 -26.15 -0.35 10.15
CA ALA A 12 -24.85 -0.49 10.76
C ALA A 12 -23.95 0.60 10.14
N GLN A 13 -23.79 1.71 10.85
CA GLN A 13 -22.89 2.78 10.45
C GLN A 13 -21.48 2.20 10.61
N ALA A 14 -20.84 1.90 9.49
CA ALA A 14 -19.42 1.56 9.46
C ALA A 14 -18.68 2.65 10.22
N GLY A 15 -18.12 2.29 11.38
CA GLY A 15 -17.38 3.21 12.24
C GLY A 15 -16.15 3.71 11.50
N GLY A 16 -16.30 4.81 10.78
CA GLY A 16 -15.20 5.48 10.10
C GLY A 16 -14.26 6.04 11.14
N MET A 17 -13.04 5.51 11.19
CA MET A 17 -11.95 6.11 11.97
C MET A 17 -11.60 7.47 11.41
N TYR A 18 -11.41 8.46 12.28
CA TYR A 18 -11.04 9.82 11.91
C TYR A 18 -9.52 9.92 11.72
N ARG A 19 -9.08 10.54 10.61
CA ARG A 19 -7.66 10.79 10.37
C ARG A 19 -7.25 12.11 11.04
N CYS A 20 -6.46 12.01 12.11
CA CYS A 20 -5.89 13.14 12.84
C CYS A 20 -4.44 13.37 12.39
N GLY A 21 -4.26 13.95 11.20
CA GLY A 21 -2.92 14.16 10.61
C GLY A 21 -2.28 12.85 10.14
N ASN A 22 -1.29 12.37 10.89
CA ASN A 22 -0.54 11.13 10.59
C ASN A 22 -1.00 9.90 11.41
N THR A 23 -2.00 10.06 12.28
CA THR A 23 -2.57 8.98 13.11
C THR A 23 -4.09 8.88 12.91
N PHE A 24 -4.66 7.73 13.28
CA PHE A 24 -6.11 7.48 13.22
C PHE A 24 -6.69 7.41 14.64
N SER A 25 -7.94 7.87 14.81
CA SER A 25 -8.65 7.89 16.09
C SER A 25 -10.10 7.45 15.92
N ASP A 26 -10.61 6.69 16.89
CA ASP A 26 -12.03 6.33 17.02
C ASP A 26 -12.91 7.48 17.51
N LYS A 27 -12.31 8.61 17.91
CA LYS A 27 -13.01 9.82 18.36
C LYS A 27 -12.70 10.99 17.40
N PRO A 28 -13.64 11.94 17.23
CA PRO A 28 -13.39 13.15 16.43
C PRO A 28 -12.13 13.84 16.93
N CYS A 29 -11.24 14.24 16.01
CA CYS A 29 -9.98 14.89 16.37
C CYS A 29 -10.26 16.19 17.14
N PRO A 30 -9.64 16.40 18.32
CA PRO A 30 -9.79 17.66 19.04
C PRO A 30 -9.14 18.79 18.23
N GLU A 31 -9.98 19.76 17.88
CA GLU A 31 -9.72 21.07 17.25
C GLU A 31 -9.18 21.11 15.80
N GLY A 32 -10.11 21.38 14.87
CA GLY A 32 -9.91 22.45 13.88
C GLY A 32 -9.03 22.18 12.68
N ARG A 33 -8.78 20.93 12.29
CA ARG A 33 -8.17 20.63 10.98
C ARG A 33 -9.22 20.04 10.06
N GLU A 34 -9.69 20.88 9.14
CA GLU A 34 -10.58 20.53 8.04
C GLU A 34 -10.30 19.13 7.50
N LEU A 35 -11.37 18.37 7.32
CA LEU A 35 -11.40 17.24 6.40
C LEU A 35 -10.99 17.77 5.03
N LYS A 36 -9.69 17.72 4.71
CA LYS A 36 -9.24 17.82 3.33
C LYS A 36 -9.74 16.57 2.62
N HIS A 37 -10.95 16.66 2.10
CA HIS A 37 -11.31 15.97 0.87
C HIS A 37 -10.24 16.39 -0.13
N TYR A 38 -9.26 15.53 -0.38
CA TYR A 38 -8.35 15.72 -1.50
C TYR A 38 -9.19 15.51 -2.76
N ALA A 39 -9.82 16.59 -3.22
CA ALA A 39 -10.39 16.68 -4.54
C ALA A 39 -9.27 16.40 -5.54
N SER A 40 -9.54 15.51 -6.51
CA SER A 40 -8.73 15.35 -7.71
C SER A 40 -8.49 16.73 -8.33
N GLY A 41 -7.25 17.20 -8.28
CA GLY A 41 -6.88 18.55 -8.70
C GLY A 41 -5.47 18.58 -9.30
N THR A 42 -5.43 18.48 -10.63
CA THR A 42 -4.48 19.09 -11.57
C THR A 42 -2.96 19.00 -11.31
N ILE A 43 -2.37 18.09 -12.07
CA ILE A 43 -1.05 18.05 -12.75
C ILE A 43 -0.03 19.16 -12.37
N HIS A 44 1.07 18.71 -11.77
CA HIS A 44 2.42 19.22 -12.04
C HIS A 44 3.27 18.05 -12.55
N GLN A 45 3.86 18.22 -13.74
CA GLN A 45 4.69 17.24 -14.43
C GLN A 45 6.14 17.40 -13.96
N ASP A 46 6.63 16.47 -13.15
CA ASP A 46 8.05 16.05 -13.08
C ASP A 46 8.13 14.86 -12.11
N GLY A 47 8.25 13.66 -12.69
CA GLY A 47 8.17 12.39 -11.96
C GLY A 47 6.73 11.93 -11.75
N GLY A 48 6.46 10.66 -12.06
CA GLY A 48 5.12 10.07 -11.92
C GLY A 48 4.56 10.22 -10.49
N GLY A 49 3.26 10.03 -10.34
CA GLY A 49 2.60 10.19 -9.04
C GLY A 49 3.15 9.23 -7.97
N PRO A 50 2.65 9.34 -6.73
CA PRO A 50 3.07 8.48 -5.62
C PRO A 50 3.06 6.98 -5.94
N LYS A 51 2.15 6.55 -6.81
CA LYS A 51 2.08 5.17 -7.30
C LYS A 51 3.29 4.80 -8.18
N GLU A 52 3.61 5.60 -9.18
CA GLU A 52 4.77 5.37 -10.06
C GLU A 52 6.08 5.42 -9.27
N LEU A 53 6.24 6.41 -8.37
CA LEU A 53 7.41 6.51 -7.50
C LEU A 53 7.57 5.27 -6.61
N GLY A 54 6.49 4.82 -5.98
CA GLY A 54 6.50 3.61 -5.16
C GLY A 54 6.84 2.35 -5.96
N ALA A 55 6.26 2.19 -7.16
CA ALA A 55 6.56 1.06 -8.03
C ALA A 55 8.03 1.02 -8.47
N GLN A 56 8.59 2.18 -8.83
CA GLN A 56 10.00 2.33 -9.18
C GLN A 56 10.89 1.98 -7.98
N LEU A 57 10.57 2.52 -6.80
CA LEU A 57 11.32 2.24 -5.58
C LEU A 57 11.31 0.74 -5.21
N CYS A 58 10.15 0.07 -5.37
CA CYS A 58 10.01 -1.37 -5.17
C CYS A 58 10.81 -2.20 -6.19
N ARG A 59 11.05 -1.68 -7.38
CA ARG A 59 11.92 -2.33 -8.37
C ARG A 59 13.38 -2.17 -7.99
N ASP A 60 13.79 -0.94 -7.70
CA ASP A 60 15.21 -0.59 -7.52
C ASP A 60 15.80 -1.15 -6.22
N ARG A 61 14.99 -1.27 -5.16
CA ARG A 61 15.48 -1.71 -3.84
C ARG A 61 15.41 -3.22 -3.61
N PHE A 62 14.85 -4.01 -4.52
CA PHE A 62 14.61 -5.43 -4.29
C PHE A 62 15.92 -6.21 -4.03
N VAL A 63 16.89 -6.07 -4.94
CA VAL A 63 18.19 -6.77 -4.88
C VAL A 63 18.95 -6.40 -3.61
N GLU A 64 19.00 -5.10 -3.28
CA GLU A 64 19.64 -4.57 -2.08
C GLU A 64 18.96 -5.09 -0.80
N HIS A 65 17.63 -5.07 -0.75
CA HIS A 65 16.87 -5.49 0.42
C HIS A 65 17.08 -6.96 0.77
N PHE A 66 17.06 -7.84 -0.23
CA PHE A 66 17.27 -9.28 -0.05
C PHE A 66 18.74 -9.71 -0.09
N ARG A 67 19.68 -8.77 -0.26
CA ARG A 67 21.13 -9.01 -0.32
C ARG A 67 21.50 -10.14 -1.29
N ILE A 68 20.93 -10.10 -2.48
CA ILE A 68 21.10 -11.15 -3.48
C ILE A 68 22.54 -11.09 -4.01
N GLU A 69 23.31 -12.17 -3.78
CA GLU A 69 24.75 -12.22 -4.11
C GLU A 69 25.02 -12.13 -5.62
N ASN A 70 24.15 -12.71 -6.44
CA ASN A 70 24.28 -12.75 -7.91
C ASN A 70 23.05 -12.08 -8.56
N PRO A 71 23.05 -10.74 -8.70
CA PRO A 71 21.87 -9.99 -9.13
C PRO A 71 21.42 -10.34 -10.56
N GLU A 72 22.33 -10.75 -11.44
CA GLU A 72 21.97 -11.18 -12.81
C GLU A 72 21.10 -12.45 -12.86
N ARG A 73 21.01 -13.20 -11.74
CA ARG A 73 20.11 -14.35 -11.63
C ARG A 73 18.67 -13.95 -11.33
N VAL A 74 18.39 -12.68 -11.08
CA VAL A 74 17.05 -12.21 -10.68
C VAL A 74 16.56 -11.17 -11.66
N ARG A 75 15.29 -11.29 -12.07
CA ARG A 75 14.63 -10.32 -12.94
C ARG A 75 13.27 -9.97 -12.37
N ILE A 76 13.01 -8.67 -12.22
CA ILE A 76 11.67 -8.19 -11.86
C ILE A 76 10.86 -8.10 -13.14
N HIS A 77 9.95 -9.05 -13.31
CA HIS A 77 9.04 -9.13 -14.46
C HIS A 77 8.08 -7.95 -14.45
N GLN A 78 7.35 -7.79 -13.35
CA GLN A 78 6.32 -6.77 -13.21
C GLN A 78 6.26 -6.22 -11.77
N VAL A 79 5.87 -4.95 -11.66
CA VAL A 79 5.42 -4.35 -10.40
C VAL A 79 4.02 -3.79 -10.63
N SER A 80 3.04 -4.24 -9.85
CA SER A 80 1.63 -3.88 -10.02
C SER A 80 0.97 -3.49 -8.69
N GLY A 81 -0.26 -2.99 -8.74
CA GLY A 81 -0.98 -2.51 -7.55
C GLY A 81 -0.74 -1.02 -7.26
N GLY A 82 -0.33 -0.71 -6.03
CA GLY A 82 -0.08 0.65 -5.54
C GLY A 82 -1.28 1.33 -4.89
N GLN A 83 -2.28 0.56 -4.46
CA GLN A 83 -3.36 1.07 -3.61
C GLN A 83 -2.82 1.42 -2.24
N SER A 84 -3.39 2.46 -1.62
CA SER A 84 -3.05 2.84 -0.25
C SER A 84 -3.92 2.06 0.72
N ASP A 85 -3.28 1.31 1.62
CA ASP A 85 -3.91 0.47 2.62
C ASP A 85 -3.33 0.74 4.01
N ILE A 86 -4.06 0.37 5.06
CA ILE A 86 -3.52 0.37 6.42
C ILE A 86 -2.83 -0.98 6.66
N ILE A 87 -1.54 -0.94 6.98
CA ILE A 87 -0.76 -2.14 7.30
C ILE A 87 -0.30 -2.12 8.76
N ALA A 88 -0.22 -3.30 9.38
CA ALA A 88 0.53 -3.46 10.62
C ALA A 88 2.02 -3.25 10.33
N TYR A 89 2.70 -2.40 11.11
CA TYR A 89 4.11 -2.06 10.98
C TYR A 89 4.80 -2.08 12.35
N GLY A 90 5.58 -3.14 12.62
CA GLY A 90 6.09 -3.42 13.98
C GLY A 90 5.03 -4.03 14.89
N ALA A 91 5.36 -4.20 16.18
CA ALA A 91 4.57 -5.01 17.11
C ALA A 91 3.17 -4.49 17.43
N SER A 92 2.91 -3.17 17.31
CA SER A 92 1.61 -2.59 17.66
C SER A 92 1.30 -1.26 16.96
N ARG A 93 1.95 -0.97 15.83
CA ARG A 93 1.69 0.27 15.07
C ARG A 93 0.99 -0.08 13.77
N GLN A 94 0.04 0.75 13.38
CA GLN A 94 -0.55 0.72 12.05
C GLN A 94 -0.10 1.97 11.29
N THR A 95 0.06 1.84 9.98
CA THR A 95 0.46 2.95 9.12
C THR A 95 -0.19 2.82 7.75
N THR A 96 -0.46 3.96 7.11
CA THR A 96 -0.89 4.00 5.72
C THR A 96 0.32 3.77 4.82
N ALA A 97 0.20 2.78 3.94
CA ALA A 97 1.25 2.40 3.01
C ALA A 97 0.66 2.09 1.65
N ARG A 98 1.44 2.34 0.59
CA ARG A 98 1.12 1.79 -0.74
C ARG A 98 1.65 0.38 -0.86
N THR A 99 0.77 -0.54 -1.26
CA THR A 99 1.11 -1.95 -1.42
C THR A 99 1.26 -2.30 -2.90
N PHE A 100 2.43 -2.85 -3.25
CA PHE A 100 2.76 -3.29 -4.60
C PHE A 100 3.02 -4.79 -4.62
N GLN A 101 2.57 -5.46 -5.68
CA GLN A 101 2.95 -6.82 -6.00
C GLN A 101 4.17 -6.77 -6.92
N VAL A 102 5.24 -7.45 -6.53
CA VAL A 102 6.50 -7.53 -7.27
C VAL A 102 6.66 -8.98 -7.74
N GLU A 103 6.61 -9.18 -9.04
CA GLU A 103 6.79 -10.48 -9.69
C GLU A 103 8.25 -10.66 -10.09
N VAL A 104 8.87 -11.69 -9.54
CA VAL A 104 10.32 -11.89 -9.60
C VAL A 104 10.60 -13.25 -10.21
N MET A 105 11.35 -13.25 -11.30
CA MET A 105 11.81 -14.47 -11.95
C MET A 105 13.25 -14.74 -11.52
N VAL A 106 13.52 -15.98 -11.09
CA VAL A 106 14.86 -16.41 -10.66
C VAL A 106 15.43 -17.42 -11.65
N ARG A 107 16.69 -17.22 -12.02
CA ARG A 107 17.45 -18.07 -12.92
C ARG A 107 18.00 -19.27 -12.16
N ASN A 108 17.64 -20.47 -12.60
CA ASN A 108 18.16 -21.72 -12.03
C ASN A 108 19.61 -22.00 -12.50
N ALA A 109 20.20 -23.09 -12.02
CA ALA A 109 21.58 -23.49 -12.36
C ALA A 109 21.77 -23.80 -13.85
N TYR A 110 20.70 -24.18 -14.56
CA TYR A 110 20.70 -24.45 -16.01
C TYR A 110 20.53 -23.19 -16.86
N GLY A 111 20.45 -22.02 -16.23
CA GLY A 111 20.34 -20.75 -16.93
C GLY A 111 18.92 -20.38 -17.39
N VAL A 112 17.89 -21.10 -16.93
CA VAL A 112 16.48 -20.87 -17.26
C VAL A 112 15.80 -20.08 -16.14
N PHE A 113 14.99 -19.08 -16.50
CA PHE A 113 14.15 -18.38 -15.53
C PHE A 113 12.89 -19.19 -15.24
N LEU A 114 12.65 -19.46 -13.95
CA LEU A 114 11.43 -20.11 -13.48
C LEU A 114 10.31 -19.08 -13.32
N GLY A 115 9.06 -19.57 -13.24
CA GLY A 115 7.85 -18.74 -13.11
C GLY A 115 7.94 -17.73 -11.94
N PRO A 116 7.14 -16.66 -11.97
CA PRO A 116 7.32 -15.54 -11.07
C PRO A 116 7.03 -15.91 -9.63
N GLU A 117 7.99 -15.67 -8.75
CA GLU A 117 7.77 -15.56 -7.31
C GLU A 117 7.17 -14.18 -7.00
N ILE A 118 6.14 -14.17 -6.17
CA ILE A 118 5.41 -12.96 -5.84
C ILE A 118 5.86 -12.44 -4.47
N TYR A 119 6.23 -11.17 -4.42
CA TYR A 119 6.54 -10.44 -3.21
C TYR A 119 5.61 -9.24 -3.05
N ARG A 120 5.32 -8.87 -1.80
CA ARG A 120 4.65 -7.61 -1.47
C ARG A 120 5.68 -6.58 -1.06
N CYS A 121 5.68 -5.45 -1.74
CA CYS A 121 6.47 -4.29 -1.38
C CYS A 121 5.56 -3.22 -0.79
N HIS A 122 5.93 -2.67 0.37
CA HIS A 122 5.19 -1.59 1.01
C HIS A 122 6.05 -0.33 1.03
N THR A 123 5.47 0.78 0.57
CA THR A 123 6.09 2.11 0.61
C THR A 123 5.23 3.09 1.39
N THR A 124 5.77 4.25 1.74
CA THR A 124 4.95 5.35 2.29
C THR A 124 3.86 5.75 1.30
N ASP A 125 2.80 6.40 1.80
CA ASP A 125 1.67 6.84 0.96
C ASP A 125 2.09 7.78 -0.19
N ASP A 126 3.16 8.55 0.01
CA ASP A 126 3.77 9.43 -1.00
C ASP A 126 4.72 8.70 -1.99
N GLY A 127 5.00 7.41 -1.76
CA GLY A 127 5.81 6.56 -2.65
C GLY A 127 7.32 6.75 -2.57
N ARG A 128 7.86 7.62 -1.70
CA ARG A 128 9.29 7.97 -1.70
C ARG A 128 10.15 7.12 -0.77
N ARG A 129 9.55 6.32 0.13
CA ARG A 129 10.29 5.52 1.10
C ARG A 129 9.80 4.09 1.14
N LEU A 130 10.74 3.14 1.11
CA LEU A 130 10.48 1.73 1.32
C LEU A 130 10.24 1.49 2.82
N LEU A 131 9.14 0.82 3.15
CA LEU A 131 8.83 0.43 4.53
C LEU A 131 9.28 -1.00 4.80
N ARG A 132 8.92 -1.95 3.93
CA ARG A 132 9.34 -3.35 4.00
C ARG A 132 9.02 -4.12 2.70
N TYR A 133 9.64 -5.28 2.55
CA TYR A 133 9.08 -6.36 1.74
C TYR A 133 8.44 -7.43 2.64
N ALA A 134 7.45 -8.13 2.10
CA ALA A 134 6.84 -9.33 2.65
C ALA A 134 6.70 -10.37 1.55
N ARG A 135 6.69 -11.65 1.92
CA ARG A 135 6.43 -12.77 1.02
C ARG A 135 5.02 -13.29 1.27
#